data_AF-A0A4P9VWW4-F1
#
_entry.id   AF-A0A4P9VWW4-F1
#
_cell.length_a   1.000
_cell.length_b   1.000
_cell.length_c   1.000
_cell.angle_alpha   90.00
_cell.angle_beta   90.00
_cell.angle_gamma   90.00
#
_symmetry.space_group_name_H-M   'P 1'
#
loop_
_entity.id
_entity.type
_entity.pdbx_description
1 polymer ?
#
loop_
_entity_poly.entity_id
_entity_poly.type
_entity_poly.pdbx_seq_one_letter_code
_entity_poly.pdbx_strand_id
1 'polypeptide(L)'
;MNGNWDPWGQKPVHYVALWKSVVNAVRAIPGAAKKVAFLWAPNINPPIEGYPFGGLGDAPFTSAARTSSVAIDPTEFAALDTNGDGIFDNGDDPYSPYFPGPEYVDWVGAS
;
A
#
# COMPACT_ATOMS: atom_id res chain seq x y z
N MET A 1 2.32 5.05 0.62
CA MET A 1 2.03 3.60 0.46
C MET A 1 1.15 3.34 -0.75
N ASN A 2 -0.09 3.81 -0.79
CA ASN A 2 -1.03 3.60 -1.90
C ASN A 2 -0.88 4.65 -3.02
N GLY A 3 -0.30 5.81 -2.71
CA GLY A 3 0.13 6.80 -3.70
C GLY A 3 1.27 6.32 -4.59
N ASN A 4 1.44 6.99 -5.74
CA ASN A 4 2.45 6.67 -6.76
C ASN A 4 3.58 7.72 -6.86
N TRP A 5 3.72 8.61 -5.88
CA TRP A 5 4.71 9.70 -5.90
C TRP A 5 5.95 9.45 -5.04
N ASP A 6 6.03 8.27 -4.41
CA ASP A 6 7.20 7.84 -3.66
C ASP A 6 7.78 6.54 -4.29
N PRO A 7 9.10 6.30 -4.20
CA PRO A 7 9.72 5.06 -4.69
C PRO A 7 9.17 3.78 -4.05
N TRP A 8 8.62 3.87 -2.83
CA TRP A 8 7.96 2.76 -2.12
C TRP A 8 6.43 2.71 -2.34
N GLY A 9 5.90 3.59 -3.21
CA GLY A 9 4.50 3.66 -3.57
C GLY A 9 4.05 2.45 -4.39
N GLN A 10 2.80 2.05 -4.17
CA GLN A 10 2.12 0.95 -4.86
C GLN A 10 2.87 -0.39 -4.79
N LYS A 11 3.53 -0.67 -3.66
CA LYS A 11 4.19 -1.96 -3.38
C LYS A 11 3.60 -2.59 -2.11
N PRO A 12 2.32 -3.02 -2.14
CA PRO A 12 1.61 -3.50 -0.95
C PRO A 12 2.33 -4.63 -0.20
N VAL A 13 2.94 -5.59 -0.90
CA VAL A 13 3.58 -6.75 -0.27
C VAL A 13 4.81 -6.30 0.54
N HIS A 14 5.70 -5.53 -0.08
CA HIS A 14 6.86 -4.96 0.61
C HIS A 14 6.46 -3.98 1.71
N TYR A 15 5.46 -3.12 1.47
CA TYR A 15 4.95 -2.17 2.46
C TYR A 15 4.44 -2.88 3.72
N VAL A 16 3.57 -3.89 3.56
CA VAL A 16 3.00 -4.64 4.69
C VAL A 16 4.09 -5.40 5.44
N ALA A 17 5.03 -6.04 4.74
CA ALA A 17 6.15 -6.74 5.38
C ALA A 17 7.02 -5.77 6.21
N LEU A 18 7.35 -4.61 5.66
CA LEU A 18 8.12 -3.58 6.35
C LEU A 18 7.37 -3.03 7.57
N TRP A 19 6.08 -2.71 7.42
CA TRP A 19 5.23 -2.23 8.51
C TRP A 19 5.23 -3.21 9.69
N LYS A 20 4.96 -4.49 9.43
CA LYS A 20 4.96 -5.54 10.46
C LYS A 20 6.31 -5.66 11.15
N SER A 21 7.41 -5.59 10.39
CA SER A 21 8.76 -5.61 10.94
C SER A 21 9.01 -4.44 11.90
N VAL A 22 8.65 -3.22 11.51
CA VAL A 22 8.80 -2.02 12.35
C VAL A 22 7.95 -2.14 13.63
N VAL A 23 6.69 -2.54 13.51
CA VAL A 23 5.79 -2.71 14.66
C VAL A 23 6.35 -3.72 15.64
N ASN A 24 6.81 -4.88 15.15
CA ASN A 24 7.40 -5.92 15.98
C ASN A 24 8.66 -5.41 16.70
N ALA A 25 9.56 -4.74 15.98
CA ALA A 25 10.79 -4.21 16.56
C ALA A 25 10.52 -3.19 17.67
N VAL A 26 9.58 -2.27 17.45
CA VAL A 26 9.20 -1.26 18.45
C VAL A 26 8.52 -1.90 19.65
N ARG A 27 7.57 -2.82 19.44
CA ARG A 27 6.85 -3.49 20.53
C ARG A 27 7.75 -4.39 21.38
N ALA A 28 8.86 -4.88 20.83
CA ALA A 28 9.87 -5.63 21.57
C ALA A 28 10.67 -4.76 22.58
N ILE A 29 10.63 -3.43 22.45
CA ILE A 29 11.33 -2.52 23.36
C ILE A 29 10.58 -2.48 24.71
N PRO A 30 11.25 -2.74 25.86
CA PRO A 30 10.61 -2.70 27.17
C PRO A 30 9.88 -1.39 27.45
N GLY A 31 8.56 -1.49 27.67
CA GLY A 31 7.70 -0.34 27.96
C GLY A 31 7.18 0.45 26.75
N ALA A 32 7.57 0.09 25.52
CA ALA A 32 7.10 0.79 24.31
C ALA A 32 5.59 0.63 24.08
N ALA A 33 5.03 -0.54 24.41
CA ALA A 33 3.60 -0.83 24.20
C ALA A 33 2.64 0.14 24.90
N LYS A 34 3.10 0.91 25.91
CA LYS A 34 2.29 1.93 26.61
C LYS A 34 2.59 3.37 26.17
N LYS A 35 3.54 3.55 25.26
CA LYS A 35 4.11 4.87 24.89
C LYS A 35 4.04 5.15 23.39
N VAL A 36 3.89 4.11 22.57
CA VAL A 36 3.87 4.21 21.11
C VAL A 36 2.59 3.55 20.60
N ALA A 37 1.91 4.23 19.67
CA ALA A 37 0.79 3.70 18.93
C ALA A 37 1.09 3.77 17.42
N PHE A 38 0.60 2.78 16.68
CA PHE A 38 0.75 2.67 15.23
C PHE A 38 -0.53 3.13 14.54
N LEU A 39 -0.43 4.25 13.82
CA LEU A 39 -1.53 4.84 13.07
C LEU A 39 -1.35 4.58 11.58
N TRP A 40 -2.26 3.80 10.99
CA TRP A 40 -2.28 3.52 9.55
C TRP A 40 -3.15 4.56 8.85
N ALA A 41 -2.54 5.39 7.98
CA ALA A 41 -3.21 6.50 7.29
C ALA A 41 -2.96 6.43 5.77
N PRO A 42 -3.83 5.75 5.00
CA PRO A 42 -3.82 5.84 3.53
C PRO A 42 -4.14 7.25 3.05
N ASN A 43 -3.64 7.56 1.86
CA ASN A 43 -4.20 8.67 1.10
C ASN A 43 -5.63 8.32 0.74
N ILE A 44 -6.55 9.26 0.95
CA ILE A 44 -7.93 9.10 0.54
C ILE A 44 -8.02 8.86 -0.97
N ASN A 45 -9.00 8.07 -1.40
CA ASN A 45 -9.36 7.88 -2.80
C ASN A 45 -10.43 8.90 -3.21
N PRO A 46 -10.07 10.06 -3.79
CA PRO A 46 -11.05 11.05 -4.23
C PRO A 46 -11.81 10.57 -5.49
N PRO A 47 -13.00 11.11 -5.76
CA PRO A 47 -13.79 10.75 -6.95
C PRO A 47 -13.16 11.25 -8.27
N ILE A 48 -12.30 12.25 -8.22
CA ILE A 48 -11.58 12.82 -9.37
C ILE A 48 -10.09 12.61 -9.12
N GLU A 49 -9.38 12.03 -10.08
CA GLU A 49 -7.95 11.65 -9.93
C GLU A 49 -7.70 10.67 -8.77
N GLY A 50 -8.69 9.82 -8.49
CA GLY A 50 -8.59 8.72 -7.54
C GLY A 50 -7.59 7.64 -7.96
N TYR A 51 -7.52 6.60 -7.15
CA TYR A 51 -6.67 5.42 -7.35
C TYR A 51 -6.80 4.89 -8.78
N PRO A 52 -5.68 4.65 -9.50
CA PRO A 52 -4.29 4.62 -9.04
C PRO A 52 -3.52 5.95 -8.99
N PHE A 53 -4.23 7.08 -8.81
CA PHE A 53 -3.68 8.44 -8.69
C PHE A 53 -3.06 9.01 -9.97
N GLY A 54 -3.62 8.64 -11.14
CA GLY A 54 -3.19 9.15 -12.46
C GLY A 54 -1.72 8.88 -12.80
N GLY A 55 -1.26 9.22 -14.01
CA GLY A 55 0.17 9.15 -14.40
C GLY A 55 0.89 7.81 -14.12
N LEU A 56 2.22 7.84 -14.00
CA LEU A 56 2.98 6.72 -13.42
C LEU A 56 3.72 7.13 -12.16
N GLY A 57 4.30 8.34 -12.11
CA GLY A 57 5.17 8.69 -10.99
C GLY A 57 6.25 7.62 -10.79
N ASP A 58 6.37 7.15 -9.55
CA ASP A 58 7.21 6.03 -9.10
C ASP A 58 6.46 4.70 -8.98
N ALA A 59 5.27 4.58 -9.60
CA ALA A 59 4.50 3.34 -9.66
C ALA A 59 5.36 2.20 -10.23
N PRO A 60 5.18 0.94 -9.77
CA PRO A 60 5.99 -0.21 -10.17
C PRO A 60 5.66 -0.73 -11.59
N PHE A 61 5.55 0.15 -12.58
CA PHE A 61 5.21 -0.21 -13.96
C PHE A 61 6.15 0.45 -14.95
N THR A 62 6.48 -0.30 -16.01
CA THR A 62 7.32 0.19 -17.11
C THR A 62 6.53 0.97 -18.16
N SER A 63 5.19 0.94 -18.12
CA SER A 63 4.32 1.69 -19.01
C SER A 63 2.96 2.00 -18.39
N ALA A 64 2.24 2.95 -18.98
CA ALA A 64 0.93 3.40 -18.50
C ALA A 64 -0.20 2.35 -18.62
N ALA A 65 0.05 1.22 -19.29
CA ALA A 65 -0.94 0.15 -19.42
C ALA A 65 -1.23 -0.56 -18.08
N ARG A 66 -0.30 -0.51 -17.11
CA ARG A 66 -0.45 -1.07 -15.75
C ARG A 66 -0.97 -2.52 -15.70
N THR A 67 -0.54 -3.34 -16.66
CA THR A 67 -0.85 -4.77 -16.72
C THR A 67 0.23 -5.62 -16.08
N SER A 68 -0.07 -6.88 -15.80
CA SER A 68 0.90 -7.87 -15.30
C SER A 68 2.16 -7.97 -16.17
N SER A 69 2.03 -7.84 -17.49
CA SER A 69 3.14 -7.93 -18.45
C SER A 69 4.13 -6.76 -18.41
N VAL A 70 3.73 -5.61 -17.83
CA VAL A 70 4.56 -4.41 -17.73
C VAL A 70 4.86 -4.02 -16.28
N ALA A 71 4.37 -4.79 -15.32
CA ALA A 71 4.72 -4.66 -13.91
C ALA A 71 6.19 -5.01 -13.67
N ILE A 72 6.85 -4.25 -12.79
CA ILE A 72 8.25 -4.49 -12.41
C ILE A 72 8.37 -5.73 -11.52
N ASP A 73 7.38 -5.97 -10.66
CA ASP A 73 7.32 -7.12 -9.77
C ASP A 73 5.93 -7.80 -9.90
N PRO A 74 5.87 -9.07 -10.35
CA PRO A 74 4.60 -9.78 -10.52
C PRO A 74 3.90 -10.08 -9.19
N THR A 75 4.65 -10.20 -8.09
CA THR A 75 4.09 -10.44 -6.75
C THR A 75 3.37 -9.20 -6.24
N GLU A 76 3.96 -8.02 -6.47
CA GLU A 76 3.29 -6.75 -6.15
C GLU A 76 2.07 -6.54 -7.02
N PHE A 77 2.19 -6.81 -8.33
CA PHE A 77 1.05 -6.72 -9.25
C PHE A 77 -0.13 -7.58 -8.78
N ALA A 78 0.10 -8.84 -8.42
CA ALA A 78 -0.96 -9.73 -7.96
C ALA A 78 -1.67 -9.25 -6.68
N ALA A 79 -1.02 -8.41 -5.87
CA ALA A 79 -1.63 -7.78 -4.71
C ALA A 79 -2.34 -6.46 -5.04
N LEU A 80 -1.92 -5.77 -6.11
CA LEU A 80 -2.57 -4.55 -6.61
C LEU A 80 -3.86 -4.85 -7.39
N ASP A 81 -3.87 -5.93 -8.17
CA ASP A 81 -5.01 -6.45 -8.97
C ASP A 81 -6.00 -7.20 -8.06
N THR A 82 -6.74 -6.44 -7.27
CA THR A 82 -7.68 -6.94 -6.26
C THR A 82 -8.97 -7.49 -6.85
N ASN A 83 -9.32 -7.07 -8.06
CA ASN A 83 -10.50 -7.57 -8.77
C ASN A 83 -10.16 -8.77 -9.70
N GLY A 84 -8.89 -9.01 -9.98
CA GLY A 84 -8.37 -10.17 -10.73
C GLY A 84 -8.57 -10.07 -12.24
N ASP A 85 -8.73 -8.87 -12.80
CA ASP A 85 -8.98 -8.67 -14.23
C ASP A 85 -7.69 -8.52 -15.07
N GLY A 86 -6.53 -8.51 -14.42
CA GLY A 86 -5.22 -8.40 -15.06
C GLY A 86 -4.79 -6.96 -15.38
N ILE A 87 -5.54 -5.96 -14.91
CA ILE A 87 -5.27 -4.53 -15.10
C ILE A 87 -5.33 -3.84 -13.74
N PHE A 88 -4.29 -3.09 -13.40
CA PHE A 88 -4.31 -2.26 -12.21
C PHE A 88 -4.94 -0.88 -12.49
N ASP A 89 -6.19 -0.69 -12.07
CA ASP A 89 -6.97 0.51 -12.35
C ASP A 89 -7.86 0.98 -11.18
N ASN A 90 -8.93 1.73 -11.48
CA ASN A 90 -9.83 2.28 -10.45
C ASN A 90 -10.88 1.28 -9.95
N GLY A 91 -10.97 0.10 -10.56
CA GLY A 91 -11.73 -1.04 -10.08
C GLY A 91 -11.06 -1.73 -8.89
N ASP A 92 -9.79 -1.42 -8.62
CA ASP A 92 -9.04 -1.99 -7.51
C ASP A 92 -9.27 -1.28 -6.19
N ASP A 93 -9.24 -2.06 -5.11
CA ASP A 93 -9.34 -1.56 -3.75
C ASP A 93 -8.07 -0.75 -3.38
N PRO A 94 -8.20 0.55 -3.09
CA PRO A 94 -7.06 1.42 -2.80
C PRO A 94 -6.45 1.22 -1.42
N TYR A 95 -7.05 0.36 -0.59
CA TYR A 95 -6.81 0.26 0.85
C TYR A 95 -6.42 -1.16 1.28
N SER A 96 -7.23 -2.16 0.93
CA SER A 96 -7.08 -3.52 1.47
C SER A 96 -5.73 -4.18 1.20
N PRO A 97 -5.05 -3.98 0.05
CA PRO A 97 -3.70 -4.53 -0.18
C PRO A 97 -2.64 -4.00 0.79
N TYR A 98 -2.85 -2.79 1.31
CA TYR A 98 -1.90 -2.10 2.18
C TYR A 98 -2.22 -2.27 3.66
N PHE A 99 -3.37 -2.87 4.02
CA PHE A 99 -3.75 -3.01 5.42
C PHE A 99 -2.95 -4.14 6.08
N PRO A 100 -2.12 -3.86 7.09
CA PRO A 100 -1.22 -4.86 7.65
C PRO A 100 -1.93 -5.85 8.60
N GLY A 101 -3.19 -5.59 8.95
CA GLY A 101 -3.98 -6.41 9.88
C GLY A 101 -4.24 -5.67 11.20
N PRO A 102 -5.36 -5.99 11.88
CA PRO A 102 -5.77 -5.30 13.10
C PRO A 102 -4.77 -5.47 14.25
N GLU A 103 -3.96 -6.51 14.24
CA GLU A 103 -2.92 -6.74 15.24
C GLU A 103 -1.74 -5.77 15.09
N TYR A 104 -1.58 -5.11 13.93
CA TYR A 104 -0.47 -4.19 13.64
C TYR A 104 -0.89 -2.72 13.57
N VAL A 105 -2.15 -2.40 13.86
CA VAL A 105 -2.72 -1.06 13.76
C VAL A 105 -3.49 -0.73 15.03
N ASP A 106 -3.10 0.36 15.70
CA ASP A 106 -3.80 0.85 16.88
C ASP A 106 -4.86 1.90 16.51
N TRP A 107 -4.64 2.66 15.43
CA TRP A 107 -5.57 3.67 14.91
C TRP A 107 -5.60 3.69 13.38
N VAL A 108 -6.78 3.95 12.82
CA VAL A 108 -6.96 4.23 11.39
C VAL A 108 -7.11 5.73 11.20
N GLY A 109 -6.21 6.32 10.42
CA GLY A 109 -6.28 7.71 9.98
C GLY A 109 -6.59 7.82 8.49
N ALA A 110 -6.52 9.04 7.98
CA ALA A 110 -6.62 9.36 6.56
C ALA A 110 -5.72 10.55 6.26
N SER A 111 -5.09 10.56 5.08
CA SER A 111 -4.31 11.67 4.56
C SER A 111 -4.89 12.20 3.25
#